data_AF-A0A7K3SB49-F1
#
_entry.id   AF-A0A7K3SB49-F1
#
_cell.length_a   1.000
_cell.length_b   1.000
_cell.length_c   1.000
_cell.angle_alpha   90.00
_cell.angle_beta   90.00
_cell.angle_gamma   90.00
#
_symmetry.space_group_name_H-M   'P 1'
#
loop_
_entity.id
_entity.type
_entity.pdbx_description
1 polymer ?
#
loop_
_entity_poly.entity_id
_entity_poly.type
_entity_poly.pdbx_seq_one_letter_code
_entity_poly.pdbx_strand_id
1 'polypeptide(L)'
;MKSRNSLKSRKELDAELGGAARAWLDEALAEAAHDAADAAATPGAPRPEASPYASPPWELRYAAAGRHCGRENADSVRSLLLVEARASLPSVTRLYDQGTAAERRAVLLTLHLLDLGDTALPLIEDALRANDTRLVAAAVGPYAADHLDPHAWRHAVLKCLFTEVP
;
A
#
# COMPACT_ATOMS: atom_id res chain seq x y z
N MET A 1 12.28 -5.45 -22.48
CA MET A 1 12.41 -4.62 -21.27
C MET A 1 11.74 -5.39 -20.13
N LYS A 2 12.47 -5.88 -19.12
CA LYS A 2 11.88 -6.72 -18.07
C LYS A 2 10.87 -5.88 -17.26
N SER A 3 9.59 -6.25 -17.29
CA SER A 3 8.54 -5.69 -16.43
C SER A 3 8.98 -5.83 -14.97
N ARG A 4 9.43 -4.72 -14.36
CA ARG A 4 10.10 -4.70 -13.06
C ARG A 4 9.16 -4.30 -11.91
N ASN A 5 7.85 -4.40 -12.10
CA ASN A 5 6.82 -3.86 -11.20
C ASN A 5 5.82 -4.92 -10.70
N SER A 6 6.29 -6.14 -10.43
CA SER A 6 5.50 -7.09 -9.63
C SER A 6 5.93 -6.99 -8.18
N LEU A 7 4.96 -6.93 -7.26
CA LEU A 7 5.23 -7.00 -5.83
C LEU A 7 5.87 -8.36 -5.51
N LYS A 8 7.02 -8.35 -4.85
CA LYS A 8 7.73 -9.56 -4.44
C LYS A 8 7.06 -10.18 -3.23
N SER A 9 7.00 -11.51 -3.22
CA SER A 9 6.60 -12.29 -2.06
C SER A 9 7.61 -12.17 -0.91
N ARG A 10 7.18 -12.53 0.32
CA ARG A 10 8.07 -12.59 1.49
C ARG A 10 9.32 -13.43 1.23
N LYS A 11 9.17 -14.56 0.56
CA LYS A 11 10.24 -15.51 0.22
C LYS A 11 11.27 -14.90 -0.74
N GLU A 12 10.83 -14.14 -1.73
CA GLU A 12 11.72 -13.44 -2.66
C GLU A 12 12.49 -12.33 -1.94
N LEU A 13 11.83 -11.58 -1.05
CA LEU A 13 12.50 -10.57 -0.22
C LEU A 13 13.55 -11.19 0.71
N ASP A 14 13.31 -12.37 1.27
CA ASP A 14 14.31 -13.07 2.09
C ASP A 14 15.56 -13.48 1.30
N ALA A 15 15.39 -13.84 0.04
CA ALA A 15 16.51 -14.19 -0.84
C ALA A 15 17.34 -12.95 -1.23
N GLU A 16 16.71 -11.78 -1.37
CA GLU A 16 17.37 -10.57 -1.86
C GLU A 16 17.90 -9.64 -0.76
N LEU A 17 17.25 -9.58 0.39
CA LEU A 17 17.63 -8.67 1.47
C LEU A 17 18.88 -9.17 2.21
N GLY A 18 19.70 -8.25 2.72
CA GLY A 18 20.76 -8.56 3.67
C GLY A 18 20.21 -8.89 5.06
N GLY A 19 21.04 -9.51 5.92
CA GLY A 19 20.60 -9.99 7.24
C GLY A 19 19.96 -8.92 8.13
N ALA A 20 20.53 -7.70 8.17
CA ALA A 20 19.96 -6.58 8.94
C ALA A 20 18.60 -6.12 8.39
N ALA A 21 18.44 -6.07 7.07
CA ALA A 21 17.19 -5.66 6.43
C ALA A 21 16.09 -6.73 6.61
N ARG A 22 16.45 -8.02 6.61
CA ARG A 22 15.53 -9.12 6.92
C ARG A 22 15.06 -9.07 8.37
N ALA A 23 15.98 -8.94 9.32
CA ALA A 23 15.64 -8.85 10.74
C ALA A 23 14.72 -7.65 11.01
N TRP A 24 15.00 -6.51 10.38
CA TRP A 24 14.12 -5.34 10.45
C TRP A 24 12.73 -5.60 9.86
N LEU A 25 12.64 -6.31 8.73
CA LEU A 25 11.37 -6.66 8.11
C LEU A 25 10.57 -7.64 8.97
N ASP A 26 11.21 -8.65 9.56
CA ASP A 26 10.57 -9.59 10.46
C ASP A 26 9.96 -8.90 11.68
N GLU A 27 10.71 -7.99 12.30
CA GLU A 27 10.24 -7.18 13.42
C GLU A 27 9.07 -6.28 13.01
N ALA A 28 9.16 -5.62 11.85
CA ALA A 28 8.11 -4.75 11.34
C ALA A 28 6.80 -5.50 11.05
N LEU A 29 6.89 -6.71 10.48
CA LEU A 29 5.71 -7.54 10.21
C LEU A 29 5.13 -8.11 11.51
N ALA A 30 5.96 -8.46 12.49
CA ALA A 30 5.49 -8.88 13.81
C ALA A 30 4.72 -7.77 14.53
N GLU A 31 5.21 -6.53 14.48
CA GLU A 31 4.50 -5.36 15.02
C GLU A 31 3.16 -5.13 14.30
N ALA A 32 3.14 -5.20 12.97
CA ALA A 32 1.92 -5.07 12.18
C ALA A 32 0.87 -6.13 12.54
N ALA A 33 1.30 -7.39 12.64
CA ALA A 33 0.44 -8.51 13.01
C ALA A 33 -0.09 -8.39 14.45
N HIS A 34 0.73 -7.87 15.37
CA HIS A 34 0.32 -7.61 16.75
C HIS A 34 -0.78 -6.54 16.81
N ASP A 35 -0.58 -5.40 16.13
CA ASP A 35 -1.60 -4.34 16.06
C ASP A 35 -2.91 -4.83 15.43
N ALA A 36 -2.83 -5.67 14.39
CA ALA A 36 -4.01 -6.28 13.77
C ALA A 36 -4.75 -7.23 14.74
N ALA A 37 -4.00 -8.02 15.53
CA ALA A 37 -4.57 -8.91 16.54
C ALA A 37 -5.24 -8.12 17.67
N ASP A 38 -4.60 -7.04 18.16
CA ASP A 38 -5.15 -6.17 19.20
C ASP A 38 -6.43 -5.47 18.75
N ALA A 39 -6.45 -4.98 17.50
CA ALA A 39 -7.65 -4.38 16.90
C ALA A 39 -8.80 -5.40 16.78
N ALA A 40 -8.49 -6.66 16.45
CA ALA A 40 -9.48 -7.72 16.37
C ALA A 40 -9.99 -8.18 17.75
N ALA A 41 -9.14 -8.19 18.78
CA ALA A 41 -9.49 -8.57 20.14
C ALA A 41 -10.40 -7.54 20.84
N THR A 42 -10.37 -6.28 20.38
CA THR A 42 -11.16 -5.20 20.98
C THR A 42 -12.07 -4.49 19.96
N PRO A 43 -13.09 -5.17 19.38
CA PRO A 43 -14.00 -4.54 18.45
C PRO A 43 -14.81 -3.44 19.15
N GLY A 44 -14.64 -2.19 18.72
CA GLY A 44 -15.50 -1.08 19.15
C GLY A 44 -15.20 -0.46 20.52
N ALA A 45 -14.13 -0.85 21.23
CA ALA A 45 -13.71 -0.05 22.38
C ALA A 45 -13.02 1.24 21.90
N PRO A 46 -13.36 2.41 22.46
CA PRO A 46 -12.56 3.61 22.26
C PRO A 46 -11.15 3.30 22.77
N ARG A 47 -10.18 3.22 21.84
CA ARG A 47 -8.77 3.07 22.17
C ARG A 47 -8.43 4.16 23.19
N PRO A 48 -7.89 3.83 24.38
CA PRO A 48 -7.77 4.74 25.52
C PRO A 48 -7.06 5.99 25.06
N GLU A 49 -7.84 7.06 24.83
CA GLU A 49 -7.44 8.35 24.25
C GLU A 49 -6.05 8.34 23.60
N ALA A 50 -5.88 7.41 22.64
CA ALA A 50 -4.73 7.42 21.78
C ALA A 50 -4.91 8.72 21.02
N SER A 51 -3.97 9.64 21.23
CA SER A 51 -3.94 10.93 20.55
C SER A 51 -4.47 10.74 19.12
N PRO A 52 -5.38 11.58 18.62
CA PRO A 52 -5.85 11.51 17.22
C PRO A 52 -4.70 11.52 16.19
N TYR A 53 -3.47 11.78 16.66
CA TYR A 53 -2.22 11.81 15.91
C TYR A 53 -1.27 10.63 16.20
N ALA A 54 -1.62 9.71 17.10
CA ALA A 54 -0.81 8.51 17.35
C ALA A 54 -1.09 7.47 16.27
N SER A 55 -0.34 7.57 15.18
CA SER A 55 -0.28 6.50 14.18
C SER A 55 0.21 5.20 14.84
N PRO A 56 -0.39 4.05 14.52
CA PRO A 56 0.12 2.76 14.98
C PRO A 56 1.59 2.58 14.56
N PRO A 57 2.43 1.92 15.37
CA PRO A 57 3.86 1.76 15.10
C PRO A 57 4.18 1.24 13.70
N TRP A 58 3.34 0.36 13.14
CA TRP A 58 3.56 -0.20 11.79
C TRP A 58 3.48 0.87 10.68
N GLU A 59 2.76 1.99 10.86
CA GLU A 59 2.73 3.09 9.88
C GLU A 59 4.09 3.80 9.80
N LEU A 60 4.84 3.87 10.90
CA LEU A 60 6.22 4.35 10.89
C LEU A 60 7.14 3.37 10.16
N ARG A 61 6.95 2.06 10.36
CA ARG A 61 7.66 1.01 9.60
C ARG A 61 7.39 1.15 8.10
N TYR A 62 6.14 1.40 7.73
CA TYR A 62 5.71 1.64 6.35
C TYR A 62 6.48 2.80 5.69
N ALA A 63 6.60 3.93 6.38
CA ALA A 63 7.38 5.07 5.90
C ALA A 63 8.89 4.76 5.84
N ALA A 64 9.39 3.96 6.79
CA ALA A 64 10.80 3.61 6.91
C ALA A 64 11.27 2.51 5.92
N ALA A 65 10.35 1.76 5.30
CA ALA A 65 10.64 0.62 4.42
C ALA A 65 11.74 0.91 3.38
N GLY A 66 11.67 2.06 2.69
CA GLY A 66 12.65 2.41 1.67
C GLY A 66 14.07 2.66 2.22
N ARG A 67 14.19 3.08 3.47
CA ARG A 67 15.49 3.30 4.14
C ARG A 67 16.14 1.99 4.57
N HIS A 68 15.34 1.02 5.01
CA HIS A 68 15.85 -0.25 5.56
C HIS A 68 15.99 -1.35 4.51
N CYS A 69 15.07 -1.43 3.54
CA CYS A 69 15.02 -2.50 2.55
C CYS A 69 15.44 -2.06 1.14
N GLY A 70 15.74 -0.77 0.96
CA GLY A 70 16.10 -0.18 -0.33
C GLY A 70 14.89 0.14 -1.20
N ARG A 71 15.08 1.08 -2.15
CA ARG A 71 13.99 1.61 -3.00
C ARG A 71 13.33 0.53 -3.87
N GLU A 72 14.11 -0.43 -4.36
CA GLU A 72 13.64 -1.52 -5.24
C GLU A 72 12.72 -2.51 -4.52
N ASN A 73 12.82 -2.65 -3.20
CA ASN A 73 11.99 -3.56 -2.40
C ASN A 73 10.92 -2.84 -1.60
N ALA A 74 10.96 -1.50 -1.58
CA ALA A 74 10.13 -0.69 -0.69
C ALA A 74 8.63 -0.90 -0.92
N ASP A 75 8.19 -1.02 -2.18
CA ASP A 75 6.77 -1.24 -2.48
C ASP A 75 6.30 -2.62 -2.01
N SER A 76 7.13 -3.66 -2.18
CA SER A 76 6.81 -5.02 -1.72
C SER A 76 6.75 -5.10 -0.19
N VAL A 77 7.71 -4.47 0.50
CA VAL A 77 7.73 -4.40 1.96
C VAL A 77 6.51 -3.63 2.49
N ARG A 78 6.20 -2.48 1.89
CA ARG A 78 5.00 -1.70 2.23
C ARG A 78 3.71 -2.47 2.00
N SER A 79 3.64 -3.23 0.92
CA SER A 79 2.50 -4.09 0.62
C SER A 79 2.30 -5.17 1.68
N LEU A 80 3.39 -5.86 2.07
CA LEU A 80 3.35 -6.85 3.15
C LEU A 80 2.90 -6.22 4.48
N LEU A 81 3.40 -5.03 4.82
CA LEU A 81 2.97 -4.34 6.04
C LEU A 81 1.48 -4.00 6.03
N LEU A 82 0.94 -3.52 4.90
CA LEU A 82 -0.49 -3.22 4.78
C LEU A 82 -1.36 -4.48 4.95
N VAL A 83 -0.92 -5.60 4.37
CA VAL A 83 -1.62 -6.89 4.46
C VAL A 83 -1.56 -7.45 5.88
N GLU A 84 -0.37 -7.51 6.49
CA GLU A 84 -0.18 -8.03 7.86
C GLU A 84 -0.93 -7.17 8.89
N ALA A 85 -0.92 -5.84 8.74
CA ALA A 85 -1.66 -4.92 9.59
C ALA A 85 -3.18 -4.97 9.39
N ARG A 86 -3.67 -5.70 8.35
CA ARG A 86 -5.07 -5.66 7.90
C ARG A 86 -5.56 -4.23 7.76
N ALA A 87 -4.79 -3.42 7.03
CA ALA A 87 -4.96 -1.98 6.99
C ALA A 87 -6.40 -1.57 6.62
N SER A 88 -7.05 -0.87 7.55
CA SER A 88 -8.41 -0.35 7.37
C SER A 88 -8.45 0.83 6.40
N LEU A 89 -9.65 1.16 5.90
CA LEU A 89 -9.87 2.32 5.04
C LEU A 89 -9.27 3.62 5.63
N PRO A 90 -9.51 4.00 6.91
CA PRO A 90 -8.89 5.19 7.49
C PRO A 90 -7.35 5.18 7.48
N SER A 91 -6.72 4.02 7.68
CA SER A 91 -5.26 3.90 7.64
C SER A 91 -4.73 4.07 6.22
N VAL A 92 -5.31 3.38 5.23
CA VAL A 92 -4.84 3.50 3.84
C VAL A 92 -5.09 4.89 3.26
N THR A 93 -6.21 5.53 3.60
CA THR A 93 -6.51 6.91 3.21
C THR A 93 -5.50 7.88 3.81
N ARG A 94 -5.17 7.74 5.11
CA ARG A 94 -4.15 8.59 5.75
C ARG A 94 -2.77 8.43 5.11
N LEU A 95 -2.35 7.19 4.88
CA LEU A 95 -1.08 6.88 4.23
C LEU A 95 -1.03 7.41 2.79
N TYR A 96 -2.16 7.42 2.08
CA TYR A 96 -2.26 7.97 0.74
C TYR A 96 -2.21 9.50 0.74
N ASP A 97 -3.00 10.15 1.60
CA ASP A 97 -3.10 11.61 1.63
C ASP A 97 -1.82 12.29 2.13
N GLN A 98 -1.12 11.67 3.08
CA GLN A 98 0.07 12.23 3.72
C GLN A 98 1.38 11.66 3.15
N GLY A 99 1.30 10.61 2.34
CA GLY A 99 2.45 9.88 1.83
C GLY A 99 3.13 10.55 0.64
N THR A 100 4.42 10.24 0.49
CA THR A 100 5.18 10.50 -0.73
C THR A 100 4.60 9.74 -1.92
N ALA A 101 4.96 10.12 -3.15
CA ALA A 101 4.51 9.41 -4.36
C ALA A 101 4.85 7.90 -4.33
N ALA A 102 5.94 7.50 -3.69
CA ALA A 102 6.28 6.07 -3.55
C ALA A 102 5.39 5.36 -2.53
N GLU A 103 5.02 6.03 -1.45
CA GLU A 103 4.08 5.50 -0.44
C GLU A 103 2.67 5.43 -1.00
N ARG A 104 2.19 6.46 -1.69
CA ARG A 104 0.91 6.44 -2.41
C ARG A 104 0.84 5.29 -3.41
N ARG A 105 1.91 5.11 -4.19
CA ARG A 105 2.01 4.00 -5.15
C ARG A 105 1.85 2.64 -4.47
N ALA A 106 2.53 2.42 -3.34
CA ALA A 106 2.43 1.15 -2.61
C ALA A 106 1.03 0.89 -2.03
N VAL A 107 0.31 1.93 -1.60
CA VAL A 107 -1.12 1.81 -1.24
C VAL A 107 -1.92 1.29 -2.44
N LEU A 108 -1.85 1.98 -3.58
CA LEU A 108 -2.61 1.64 -4.79
C LEU A 108 -2.33 0.21 -5.28
N LEU A 109 -1.05 -0.20 -5.29
CA LEU A 109 -0.64 -1.55 -5.67
C LEU A 109 -1.22 -2.64 -4.75
N THR A 110 -1.60 -2.30 -3.52
CA THR A 110 -1.99 -3.26 -2.48
C THR A 110 -3.51 -3.34 -2.26
N LEU A 111 -4.29 -2.37 -2.74
CA LEU A 111 -5.74 -2.28 -2.44
C LEU A 111 -6.50 -3.58 -2.73
N HIS A 112 -6.17 -4.28 -3.82
CA HIS A 112 -6.80 -5.54 -4.21
C HIS A 112 -6.53 -6.73 -3.26
N LEU A 113 -5.56 -6.59 -2.35
CA LEU A 113 -5.22 -7.59 -1.34
C LEU A 113 -5.87 -7.30 0.02
N LEU A 114 -6.57 -6.16 0.14
CA LEU A 114 -7.22 -5.73 1.37
C LEU A 114 -8.73 -5.94 1.28
N ASP A 115 -9.34 -6.31 2.39
CA ASP A 115 -10.80 -6.52 2.50
C ASP A 115 -11.52 -5.18 2.69
N LEU A 116 -11.49 -4.33 1.66
CA LEU A 116 -12.07 -2.97 1.68
C LEU A 116 -13.32 -2.83 0.79
N GLY A 117 -13.67 -3.86 0.01
CA GLY A 117 -14.72 -3.75 -1.01
C GLY A 117 -14.45 -2.58 -1.96
N ASP A 118 -15.49 -1.84 -2.37
CA ASP A 118 -15.40 -0.65 -3.22
C ASP A 118 -15.08 0.65 -2.47
N THR A 119 -14.90 0.59 -1.14
CA THR A 119 -14.80 1.80 -0.30
C THR A 119 -13.52 2.62 -0.53
N ALA A 120 -12.48 2.02 -1.13
CA ALA A 120 -11.23 2.69 -1.48
C ALA A 120 -11.21 3.24 -2.93
N LEU A 121 -12.33 3.15 -3.66
CA LEU A 121 -12.46 3.70 -5.01
C LEU A 121 -12.06 5.19 -5.14
N PRO A 122 -12.35 6.08 -4.16
CA PRO A 122 -11.90 7.47 -4.25
C PRO A 122 -10.38 7.65 -4.36
N LEU A 123 -9.58 6.71 -3.82
CA LEU A 123 -8.12 6.75 -3.94
C LEU A 123 -7.67 6.43 -5.37
N ILE A 124 -8.35 5.50 -6.05
CA ILE A 124 -8.12 5.21 -7.46
C ILE A 124 -8.46 6.42 -8.32
N GLU A 125 -9.65 6.98 -8.13
CA GLU A 125 -10.11 8.14 -8.91
C GLU A 125 -9.18 9.34 -8.74
N ASP A 126 -8.66 9.56 -7.53
CA ASP A 126 -7.67 10.59 -7.28
C ASP A 126 -6.35 10.33 -8.01
N ALA A 127 -5.82 9.11 -7.92
CA ALA A 127 -4.60 8.73 -8.61
C ALA A 127 -4.73 8.87 -10.14
N LEU A 128 -5.90 8.55 -10.69
CA LEU A 128 -6.22 8.73 -12.11
C LEU A 128 -6.36 10.20 -12.50
N ARG A 129 -6.60 11.12 -11.56
CA ARG A 129 -6.60 12.56 -11.80
C ARG A 129 -5.19 13.17 -11.68
N ALA A 130 -4.29 12.51 -10.96
CA ALA A 130 -2.91 12.96 -10.78
C ALA A 130 -2.09 12.91 -12.09
N ASN A 131 -1.06 13.75 -12.18
CA ASN A 131 -0.15 13.78 -13.34
C ASN A 131 1.05 12.83 -13.19
N ASP A 132 1.22 12.19 -12.03
CA ASP A 132 2.30 11.21 -11.82
C ASP A 132 1.94 9.88 -12.51
N THR A 133 2.62 9.60 -13.63
CA THR A 133 2.40 8.38 -14.42
C THR A 133 2.62 7.10 -13.62
N ARG A 134 3.44 7.13 -12.57
CA ARG A 134 3.67 5.96 -11.70
C ARG A 134 2.47 5.69 -10.79
N LEU A 135 1.76 6.73 -10.37
CA LEU A 135 0.51 6.58 -9.62
C LEU A 135 -0.61 6.10 -10.54
N VAL A 136 -0.70 6.65 -11.76
CA VAL A 136 -1.64 6.17 -12.77
C VAL A 136 -1.41 4.69 -13.07
N ALA A 137 -0.17 4.27 -13.30
CA ALA A 137 0.20 2.88 -13.53
C ALA A 137 -0.28 1.94 -12.40
N ALA A 138 -0.06 2.35 -11.14
CA ALA A 138 -0.48 1.57 -9.99
C ALA A 138 -1.99 1.57 -9.78
N ALA A 139 -2.68 2.67 -10.14
CA ALA A 139 -4.12 2.79 -10.03
C ALA A 139 -4.84 1.91 -11.06
N VAL A 140 -4.33 1.77 -12.28
CA VAL A 140 -4.89 0.87 -13.32
C VAL A 140 -4.46 -0.59 -13.07
N GLY A 141 -4.71 -1.06 -11.85
CA GLY A 141 -4.44 -2.42 -11.38
C GLY A 141 -5.71 -3.24 -11.13
N PRO A 142 -5.59 -4.41 -10.45
CA PRO A 142 -6.71 -5.32 -10.23
C PRO A 142 -7.89 -4.67 -9.50
N TYR A 143 -7.62 -3.84 -8.47
CA TYR A 143 -8.68 -3.16 -7.71
C TYR A 143 -9.53 -2.26 -8.61
N ALA A 144 -8.91 -1.52 -9.53
CA ALA A 144 -9.63 -0.69 -10.49
C ALA A 144 -10.39 -1.52 -11.52
N ALA A 145 -9.86 -2.68 -11.92
CA ALA A 145 -10.55 -3.59 -12.84
C ALA A 145 -11.84 -4.16 -12.22
N ASP A 146 -11.85 -4.38 -10.90
CA ASP A 146 -12.99 -4.93 -10.18
C ASP A 146 -14.04 -3.86 -9.81
N HIS A 147 -13.62 -2.60 -9.60
CA HIS A 147 -14.48 -1.57 -8.99
C HIS A 147 -14.77 -0.35 -9.88
N LEU A 148 -13.99 -0.05 -10.92
CA LEU A 148 -14.32 1.08 -11.81
C LEU A 148 -15.51 0.76 -12.70
N ASP A 149 -16.36 1.77 -12.92
CA ASP A 149 -17.38 1.67 -13.95
C ASP A 149 -16.72 1.59 -15.36
N PRO A 150 -17.43 1.02 -16.36
CA PRO A 150 -16.86 0.82 -17.69
C PRO A 150 -16.39 2.11 -18.38
N HIS A 151 -17.00 3.26 -18.10
CA HIS A 151 -16.60 4.53 -18.69
C HIS A 151 -15.31 5.05 -18.04
N ALA A 152 -15.22 5.04 -16.71
CA ALA A 152 -13.99 5.41 -16.01
C ALA A 152 -12.81 4.51 -16.38
N TRP A 153 -13.04 3.19 -16.51
CA TRP A 153 -12.01 2.24 -16.96
C TRP A 153 -11.46 2.59 -18.36
N ARG A 154 -12.34 2.83 -19.34
CA ARG A 154 -11.91 3.22 -20.70
C ARG A 154 -11.09 4.51 -20.68
N HIS A 155 -11.51 5.49 -19.89
CA HIS A 155 -10.79 6.76 -19.80
C HIS A 155 -9.41 6.59 -19.14
N ALA A 156 -9.31 5.75 -18.11
CA ALA A 156 -8.04 5.42 -17.47
C ALA A 156 -7.07 4.74 -18.45
N VAL A 157 -7.54 3.75 -19.21
CA VAL A 157 -6.73 3.06 -20.24
C VAL A 157 -6.27 4.03 -21.32
N LEU A 158 -7.16 4.90 -21.82
CA LEU A 158 -6.80 5.93 -22.80
C LEU A 158 -5.73 6.87 -22.25
N LYS A 159 -5.86 7.31 -20.99
CA LYS A 159 -4.84 8.13 -20.32
C LYS A 159 -3.49 7.42 -20.28
N CYS A 160 -3.44 6.12 -19.96
CA CYS A 160 -2.20 5.37 -19.95
C CYS A 160 -1.52 5.34 -21.33
N LEU A 161 -2.31 5.12 -22.39
CA LEU A 161 -1.80 5.12 -23.77
C LEU A 161 -1.21 6.46 -24.17
N PHE A 162 -1.85 7.57 -23.80
CA PHE A 162 -1.35 8.92 -24.13
C PHE A 162 -0.16 9.37 -23.29
N THR A 163 -0.04 8.87 -22.06
CA THR A 163 1.02 9.28 -21.13
C THR A 163 2.20 8.30 -21.09
N GLU A 164 2.22 7.32 -22.01
CA GLU A 164 3.25 6.26 -22.11
C GLU A 164 3.48 5.57 -20.76
N VAL A 165 2.40 5.35 -20.00
CA VAL A 165 2.45 4.55 -18.78
C VAL A 165 2.86 3.13 -19.17
N PRO A 166 3.90 2.57 -18.53
CA PRO A 166 4.43 1.24 -18.87
C PRO A 166 3.50 0.09 -18.49
#